data_AF-F9S3J1-F1
#
_entry.id   AF-F9S3J1-F1
#
_cell.length_a   1.000
_cell.length_b   1.000
_cell.length_c   1.000
_cell.angle_alpha   90.00
_cell.angle_beta   90.00
_cell.angle_gamma   90.00
#
_symmetry.space_group_name_H-M   'P 1'
#
loop_
_entity.id
_entity.type
_entity.pdbx_description
1 polymer ?
#
loop_
_entity_poly.entity_id
_entity_poly.type
_entity_poly.pdbx_seq_one_letter_code
_entity_poly.pdbx_strand_id
1 'polypeptide(L)'
;MGFIKEAGQGNLTFDDSELYQYIKNGQNYLDIAEVCVEAMGGNRYRDLMESTFDKDLHEQDIPESYKALMDLSPKAIITTNYDRIPEIAGNGKYRIYTNKNAPEALRNFTNGKESVFKIHGDITDQSSIVLTTTDYQKIINNNEATKTLLTGLLSTKKLIFIGFSLSDPHIDIILEKMKAINAGLPQSHYVLLNEVSKFKCGVFQD
;
A
#
# COMPACT_ATOMS: atom_id res chain seq x y z
N MET A 1 -17.07 2.91 11.31
CA MET A 1 -17.65 4.27 11.20
C MET A 1 -16.72 5.07 10.29
N GLY A 2 -17.23 5.79 9.28
CA GLY A 2 -16.39 6.33 8.20
C GLY A 2 -15.61 7.60 8.57
N PHE A 3 -14.48 7.84 7.90
CA PHE A 3 -13.61 9.02 8.03
C PHE A 3 -14.37 10.35 8.04
N ILE A 4 -15.27 10.56 7.06
CA ILE A 4 -16.07 11.78 6.95
C ILE A 4 -16.95 12.00 8.19
N LYS A 5 -17.56 10.93 8.72
CA LYS A 5 -18.43 11.03 9.91
C LYS A 5 -17.66 11.45 11.17
N GLU A 6 -16.44 10.95 11.36
CA GLU A 6 -15.61 11.38 12.48
C GLU A 6 -15.08 12.81 12.27
N ALA A 7 -14.77 13.18 11.03
CA ALA A 7 -14.35 14.53 10.68
C ALA A 7 -15.47 15.57 10.92
N GLY A 8 -16.73 15.23 10.64
CA GLY A 8 -17.89 16.08 10.89
C GLY A 8 -18.17 16.35 12.39
N GLN A 9 -17.56 15.59 13.30
CA GLN A 9 -17.56 15.90 14.75
C GLN A 9 -16.46 16.88 15.16
N GLY A 10 -15.61 17.27 14.21
CA GLY A 10 -14.56 18.27 14.36
C GLY A 10 -14.88 19.54 13.57
N ASN A 11 -13.84 20.20 13.07
CA ASN A 11 -13.98 21.45 12.29
C ASN A 11 -13.88 21.16 10.78
N LEU A 12 -14.78 20.32 10.26
CA LEU A 12 -14.81 20.01 8.84
C LEU A 12 -15.28 21.24 8.04
N THR A 13 -14.49 21.64 7.04
CA THR A 13 -14.71 22.85 6.25
C THR A 13 -15.53 22.61 4.97
N PHE A 14 -15.82 21.34 4.64
CA PHE A 14 -16.53 20.90 3.44
C PHE A 14 -17.82 20.18 3.81
N ASP A 15 -18.81 20.16 2.90
CA ASP A 15 -20.06 19.43 3.11
C ASP A 15 -19.85 17.92 2.98
N ASP A 16 -20.39 17.15 3.93
CA ASP A 16 -20.29 15.68 3.93
C ASP A 16 -20.76 15.07 2.61
N SER A 17 -21.86 15.57 2.04
CA SER A 17 -22.47 15.03 0.81
C SER A 17 -21.56 15.24 -0.39
N GLU A 18 -20.89 16.39 -0.47
CA GLU A 18 -19.90 16.70 -1.50
C GLU A 18 -18.70 15.73 -1.40
N LEU A 19 -18.16 15.52 -0.19
CA LEU A 19 -17.07 14.57 0.02
C LEU A 19 -17.47 13.13 -0.36
N TYR A 20 -18.67 12.70 0.04
CA TYR A 20 -19.20 11.38 -0.36
C TYR A 20 -19.37 11.25 -1.87
N GLN A 21 -19.74 12.32 -2.57
CA GLN A 21 -19.88 12.32 -4.03
C GLN A 21 -18.52 12.13 -4.72
N TYR A 22 -17.46 12.80 -4.25
CA TYR A 22 -16.10 12.59 -4.78
C TYR A 22 -15.61 11.15 -4.56
N ILE A 23 -15.82 10.59 -3.36
CA ILE A 23 -15.47 9.19 -3.05
C ILE A 23 -16.20 8.23 -3.99
N LYS A 24 -17.51 8.43 -4.20
CA LYS A 24 -18.33 7.59 -5.08
C LYS A 24 -17.86 7.63 -6.53
N ASN A 25 -17.28 8.76 -6.95
CA ASN A 25 -16.78 8.96 -8.30
C ASN A 25 -15.33 8.50 -8.51
N GLY A 26 -14.64 7.98 -7.48
CA GLY A 26 -13.25 7.55 -7.67
C GLY A 26 -12.21 8.67 -7.50
N GLN A 27 -12.56 9.80 -6.90
CA GLN A 27 -11.79 11.04 -7.00
C GLN A 27 -11.29 11.55 -5.64
N ASN A 28 -10.11 12.20 -5.67
CA ASN A 28 -9.56 13.03 -4.59
C ASN A 28 -9.41 12.33 -3.23
N TYR A 29 -9.23 11.01 -3.19
CA TYR A 29 -9.15 10.25 -1.94
C TYR A 29 -8.12 10.79 -0.94
N LEU A 30 -6.95 11.21 -1.41
CA LEU A 30 -5.86 11.73 -0.56
C LEU A 30 -6.17 13.12 0.01
N ASP A 31 -6.79 13.98 -0.78
CA ASP A 31 -7.17 15.32 -0.35
C ASP A 31 -8.35 15.26 0.63
N ILE A 32 -9.30 14.35 0.38
CA ILE A 32 -10.41 14.09 1.31
C ILE A 32 -9.85 13.54 2.63
N ALA A 33 -8.86 12.65 2.59
CA ALA A 33 -8.20 12.15 3.79
C ALA A 33 -7.50 13.28 4.56
N GLU A 34 -6.75 14.15 3.88
CA GLU A 34 -6.10 15.32 4.49
C GLU A 34 -7.11 16.19 5.25
N VAL A 35 -8.17 16.62 4.55
CA VAL A 35 -9.24 17.44 5.13
C VAL A 35 -9.89 16.76 6.33
N CYS A 36 -10.14 15.45 6.25
CA CYS A 36 -10.72 14.70 7.36
C CYS A 36 -9.78 14.66 8.57
N VAL A 37 -8.49 14.38 8.35
CA VAL A 37 -7.48 14.30 9.42
C VAL A 37 -7.28 15.66 10.10
N GLU A 38 -7.19 16.74 9.33
CA GLU A 38 -7.10 18.10 9.86
C GLU A 38 -8.33 18.46 10.72
N ALA A 39 -9.53 18.11 10.25
CA ALA A 39 -10.78 18.39 10.95
C ALA A 39 -10.92 17.63 12.28
N MET A 40 -10.55 16.35 12.33
CA MET A 40 -10.69 15.50 13.52
C MET A 40 -9.52 15.60 14.50
N GLY A 41 -8.34 15.99 14.02
CA GLY A 41 -7.10 16.06 14.78
C GLY A 41 -6.42 14.69 14.99
N GLY A 42 -5.12 14.73 15.30
CA GLY A 42 -4.25 13.54 15.28
C GLY A 42 -4.62 12.41 16.24
N ASN A 43 -5.22 12.72 17.40
CA ASN A 43 -5.63 11.68 18.36
C ASN A 43 -6.83 10.88 17.84
N ARG A 44 -7.90 11.56 17.41
CA ARG A 44 -9.08 10.88 16.84
C ARG A 44 -8.75 10.12 15.56
N TYR A 45 -7.87 10.69 14.73
CA TYR A 45 -7.35 10.00 13.56
C TYR A 45 -6.65 8.69 13.92
N ARG A 46 -5.78 8.71 14.94
CA ARG A 46 -5.11 7.50 15.43
C ARG A 46 -6.13 6.46 15.90
N ASP A 47 -7.07 6.86 16.76
CA ASP A 47 -8.10 5.95 17.30
C ASP A 47 -8.97 5.36 16.17
N LEU A 48 -9.28 6.16 15.15
CA LEU A 48 -10.03 5.70 13.98
C LEU A 48 -9.23 4.70 13.14
N MET A 49 -7.94 4.97 12.90
CA MET A 49 -7.06 4.05 12.18
C MET A 49 -6.95 2.72 12.92
N GLU A 50 -6.64 2.74 14.22
CA GLU A 50 -6.52 1.55 15.05
C GLU A 50 -7.82 0.75 15.05
N SER A 51 -8.97 1.39 15.32
CA SER A 51 -10.28 0.70 15.32
C SER A 51 -10.72 0.18 13.94
N THR A 52 -10.20 0.74 12.86
CA THR A 52 -10.54 0.32 11.48
C THR A 52 -9.63 -0.82 10.99
N PHE A 53 -8.33 -0.74 11.27
CA PHE A 53 -7.31 -1.59 10.65
C PHE A 53 -6.52 -2.47 11.63
N ASP A 54 -6.41 -2.11 12.92
CA ASP A 54 -5.80 -2.97 13.95
C ASP A 54 -6.87 -3.87 14.58
N LYS A 55 -7.52 -4.66 13.71
CA LYS A 55 -8.45 -5.68 14.17
C LYS A 55 -7.65 -6.77 14.87
N ASP A 56 -8.18 -7.25 16.00
CA ASP A 56 -7.67 -8.47 16.64
C ASP A 56 -7.98 -9.65 15.72
N LEU A 57 -7.02 -9.96 14.86
CA LEU A 57 -7.10 -11.01 13.86
C LEU A 57 -6.38 -12.23 14.38
N HIS A 58 -7.04 -13.38 14.26
CA HIS A 58 -6.44 -14.67 14.51
C HIS A 58 -6.26 -15.44 13.20
N GLU A 59 -5.53 -16.55 13.25
CA GLU A 59 -5.22 -17.37 12.06
C GLU A 59 -6.49 -17.83 11.31
N GLN A 60 -7.57 -18.11 12.04
CA GLN A 60 -8.86 -18.48 11.44
C GLN A 60 -9.54 -17.34 10.66
N ASP A 61 -9.20 -16.09 10.97
CA ASP A 61 -9.78 -14.90 10.33
C ASP A 61 -9.04 -14.51 9.03
N ILE A 62 -7.89 -15.16 8.77
CA ILE A 62 -7.11 -14.93 7.55
C ILE A 62 -7.92 -15.43 6.33
N PRO A 63 -8.13 -14.57 5.31
CA PRO A 63 -8.84 -14.96 4.11
C PRO A 63 -8.19 -16.15 3.41
N GLU A 64 -9.01 -17.05 2.88
CA GLU A 64 -8.51 -18.28 2.25
C GLU A 64 -7.64 -18.00 1.01
N SER A 65 -7.93 -16.92 0.28
CA SER A 65 -7.09 -16.43 -0.80
C SER A 65 -5.70 -16.02 -0.32
N TYR A 66 -5.60 -15.48 0.91
CA TYR A 66 -4.32 -15.11 1.51
C TYR A 66 -3.56 -16.33 2.03
N LYS A 67 -4.26 -17.35 2.57
CA LYS A 67 -3.63 -18.62 2.93
C LYS A 67 -3.02 -19.32 1.71
N ALA A 68 -3.76 -19.38 0.60
CA ALA A 68 -3.24 -19.90 -0.67
C ALA A 68 -2.03 -19.10 -1.18
N LEU A 69 -1.96 -17.79 -0.94
CA LEU A 69 -0.77 -16.98 -1.23
C LEU A 69 0.42 -17.40 -0.35
N MET A 70 0.20 -17.67 0.93
CA MET A 70 1.25 -18.13 1.84
C MET A 70 1.78 -19.53 1.49
N ASP A 71 0.95 -20.40 0.91
CA ASP A 71 1.37 -21.73 0.43
C ASP A 71 2.45 -21.65 -0.67
N LEU A 72 2.49 -20.56 -1.44
CA LEU A 72 3.57 -20.29 -2.40
C LEU A 72 4.93 -20.03 -1.72
N SER A 73 4.95 -19.91 -0.39
CA SER A 73 6.12 -19.58 0.43
C SER A 73 6.88 -18.36 -0.09
N PRO A 74 6.21 -17.20 -0.26
CA PRO A 74 6.86 -16.02 -0.82
C PRO A 74 7.99 -15.56 0.11
N LYS A 75 9.19 -15.36 -0.42
CA LYS A 75 10.31 -14.79 0.36
C LYS A 75 10.18 -13.28 0.58
N ALA A 76 9.44 -12.62 -0.30
CA ALA A 76 9.26 -11.19 -0.27
C ALA A 76 7.79 -10.85 -0.51
N ILE A 77 7.21 -10.09 0.41
CA ILE A 77 5.87 -9.52 0.27
C ILE A 77 6.03 -8.01 0.30
N ILE A 78 5.40 -7.32 -0.65
CA ILE A 78 5.31 -5.87 -0.69
C ILE A 78 3.82 -5.55 -0.66
N THR A 79 3.40 -4.63 0.20
CA THR A 79 1.99 -4.28 0.35
C THR A 79 1.81 -2.79 0.64
N THR A 80 0.67 -2.26 0.26
CA THR A 80 0.17 -0.93 0.64
C THR A 80 -0.82 -1.01 1.81
N ASN A 81 -1.19 -2.23 2.23
CA ASN A 81 -2.09 -2.43 3.36
C ASN A 81 -1.40 -2.13 4.70
N TYR A 82 -2.17 -1.59 5.64
CA TYR A 82 -1.73 -1.28 7.00
C TYR A 82 -1.89 -2.46 7.98
N ASP A 83 -2.82 -3.38 7.68
CA ASP A 83 -3.23 -4.48 8.54
C ASP A 83 -2.11 -5.50 8.81
N ARG A 84 -2.32 -6.38 9.80
CA ARG A 84 -1.34 -7.36 10.28
C ARG A 84 -1.49 -8.76 9.67
N ILE A 85 -2.23 -8.88 8.56
CA ILE A 85 -2.48 -10.17 7.91
C ILE A 85 -1.18 -10.89 7.50
N PRO A 86 -0.17 -10.22 6.87
CA PRO A 86 1.09 -10.88 6.52
C PRO A 86 1.84 -11.48 7.72
N GLU A 87 1.82 -10.79 8.86
CA GLU A 87 2.48 -11.18 10.11
C GLU A 87 1.85 -12.44 10.70
N ILE A 88 0.52 -12.42 10.79
CA ILE A 88 -0.28 -13.49 11.40
C ILE A 88 -0.24 -14.72 10.50
N ALA A 89 -0.52 -14.55 9.21
CA ALA A 89 -0.52 -15.65 8.24
C ALA A 89 0.87 -16.27 8.07
N GLY A 90 1.92 -15.47 8.24
CA GLY A 90 3.30 -15.95 8.24
C GLY A 90 3.76 -16.58 9.55
N ASN A 91 2.94 -16.62 10.59
CA ASN A 91 3.27 -17.16 11.91
C ASN A 91 4.64 -16.68 12.45
N GLY A 92 4.90 -15.37 12.33
CA GLY A 92 6.15 -14.75 12.80
C GLY A 92 7.40 -15.03 11.94
N LYS A 93 7.25 -15.71 10.79
CA LYS A 93 8.36 -15.99 9.86
C LYS A 93 8.95 -14.75 9.21
N TYR A 94 8.10 -13.75 8.93
CA TYR A 94 8.49 -12.56 8.20
C TYR A 94 9.05 -11.46 9.09
N ARG A 95 10.14 -10.84 8.63
CA ARG A 95 10.60 -9.56 9.19
C ARG A 95 9.82 -8.41 8.55
N ILE A 96 9.25 -7.55 9.38
CA ILE A 96 8.39 -6.46 8.94
C ILE A 96 9.19 -5.17 8.82
N TYR A 97 8.99 -4.47 7.71
CA TYR A 97 9.62 -3.20 7.40
C TYR A 97 8.57 -2.22 6.88
N THR A 98 8.72 -0.95 7.22
CA THR A 98 7.90 0.14 6.69
C THR A 98 8.75 1.08 5.84
N ASN A 99 8.13 2.12 5.28
CA ASN A 99 8.84 3.20 4.57
C ASN A 99 9.98 3.87 5.38
N LYS A 100 10.02 3.70 6.71
CA LYS A 100 11.11 4.19 7.58
C LYS A 100 12.37 3.33 7.53
N ASN A 101 12.27 2.08 7.08
CA ASN A 101 13.35 1.08 7.13
C ASN A 101 13.70 0.51 5.74
N ALA A 102 13.39 1.24 4.66
CA ALA A 102 13.58 0.77 3.29
C ALA A 102 15.00 0.27 2.95
N PRO A 103 16.11 0.90 3.41
CA PRO A 103 17.45 0.35 3.15
C PRO A 103 17.66 -1.03 3.79
N GLU A 104 17.05 -1.24 4.96
CA GLU A 104 17.15 -2.50 5.68
C GLU A 104 16.34 -3.61 5.02
N ALA A 105 15.13 -3.27 4.57
CA ALA A 105 14.29 -4.15 3.79
C ALA A 105 15.00 -4.60 2.50
N LEU A 106 15.59 -3.66 1.74
CA LEU A 106 16.32 -3.97 0.51
C LEU A 106 17.48 -4.94 0.75
N ARG A 107 18.25 -4.72 1.83
CA ARG A 107 19.34 -5.62 2.22
C ARG A 107 18.82 -7.03 2.50
N ASN A 108 17.72 -7.18 3.23
CA ASN A 108 17.20 -8.49 3.59
C ASN A 108 16.51 -9.21 2.42
N PHE A 109 15.83 -8.47 1.54
CA PHE A 109 15.33 -9.02 0.27
C PHE A 109 16.47 -9.54 -0.62
N THR A 110 17.56 -8.77 -0.75
CA THR A 110 18.74 -9.18 -1.53
C THR A 110 19.38 -10.46 -0.96
N ASN A 111 19.43 -10.57 0.37
CA ASN A 111 19.94 -11.76 1.07
C ASN A 111 18.94 -12.93 1.11
N GLY A 112 17.77 -12.81 0.47
CA GLY A 112 16.76 -13.87 0.40
C GLY A 112 16.08 -14.19 1.74
N LYS A 113 16.08 -13.25 2.69
CA LYS A 113 15.38 -13.40 3.96
C LYS A 113 13.89 -13.09 3.80
N GLU A 114 13.07 -13.87 4.47
CA GLU A 114 11.62 -13.71 4.51
C GLU A 114 11.26 -12.37 5.14
N SER A 115 10.79 -11.45 4.29
CA SER A 115 10.49 -10.08 4.70
C SER A 115 9.19 -9.57 4.09
N VAL A 116 8.52 -8.69 4.82
CA VAL A 116 7.36 -7.92 4.36
C VAL A 116 7.77 -6.45 4.36
N PHE A 117 7.48 -5.73 3.27
CA PHE A 117 7.67 -4.29 3.18
C PHE A 117 6.31 -3.60 2.96
N LYS A 118 5.87 -2.83 3.96
CA LYS A 118 4.64 -2.05 3.94
C LYS A 118 4.93 -0.63 3.49
N ILE A 119 4.59 -0.31 2.25
CA ILE A 119 4.90 0.98 1.61
C ILE A 119 4.20 2.12 2.35
N HIS A 120 2.92 1.94 2.69
CA HIS A 120 2.12 2.96 3.38
C HIS A 120 2.22 2.89 4.91
N GLY A 121 3.13 2.08 5.44
CA GLY A 121 3.31 1.94 6.89
C GLY A 121 2.55 0.77 7.50
N ASP A 122 2.69 0.66 8.81
CA ASP A 122 2.11 -0.40 9.62
C ASP A 122 1.19 0.20 10.68
N ILE A 123 0.04 -0.44 10.92
CA ILE A 123 -0.92 0.06 11.90
C ILE A 123 -0.36 0.13 13.33
N THR A 124 0.65 -0.67 13.65
CA THR A 124 1.36 -0.64 14.93
C THR A 124 2.44 0.45 15.03
N ASP A 125 2.81 1.09 13.90
CA ASP A 125 3.68 2.27 13.85
C ASP A 125 2.95 3.42 13.14
N GLN A 126 2.11 4.13 13.90
CA GLN A 126 1.34 5.28 13.41
C GLN A 126 2.19 6.33 12.69
N SER A 127 3.47 6.51 13.08
CA SER A 127 4.36 7.49 12.46
C SER A 127 4.85 7.09 11.07
N SER A 128 4.60 5.85 10.67
CA SER A 128 4.91 5.33 9.33
C SER A 128 3.73 5.40 8.38
N ILE A 129 2.52 5.71 8.85
CA ILE A 129 1.29 5.69 8.05
C ILE A 129 1.35 6.75 6.95
N VAL A 130 0.91 6.38 5.74
CA VAL A 130 0.82 7.24 4.56
C VAL A 130 -0.60 7.21 4.02
N LEU A 131 -1.40 8.23 4.36
CA LEU A 131 -2.81 8.27 3.94
C LEU A 131 -3.22 9.60 3.31
N THR A 132 -2.60 10.71 3.71
CA THR A 132 -2.98 12.04 3.22
C THR A 132 -2.11 12.50 2.06
N THR A 133 -2.55 13.53 1.33
CA THR A 133 -1.75 14.16 0.28
C THR A 133 -0.37 14.61 0.80
N THR A 134 -0.32 15.16 2.02
CA THR A 134 0.94 15.55 2.66
C THR A 134 1.86 14.37 2.91
N ASP A 135 1.34 13.24 3.40
CA ASP A 135 2.15 12.04 3.63
C ASP A 135 2.70 11.47 2.32
N TYR A 136 1.84 11.40 1.29
CA TYR A 136 2.25 10.98 -0.04
C TYR A 136 3.35 11.86 -0.60
N GLN A 137 3.23 13.19 -0.51
CA GLN A 137 4.28 14.09 -0.97
C GLN A 137 5.60 13.89 -0.21
N LYS A 138 5.55 13.63 1.11
CA LYS A 138 6.76 13.33 1.89
C LYS A 138 7.44 12.05 1.42
N ILE A 139 6.68 10.99 1.14
CA ILE A 139 7.24 9.70 0.72
C ILE A 139 7.65 9.71 -0.75
N ILE A 140 6.78 10.18 -1.66
CA ILE A 140 7.07 10.29 -3.09
C ILE A 140 8.26 11.20 -3.33
N ASN A 141 8.34 12.38 -2.70
CA ASN A 141 9.39 13.32 -3.04
C ASN A 141 10.68 13.07 -2.26
N ASN A 142 10.61 12.60 -1.01
CA ASN A 142 11.79 12.56 -0.13
C ASN A 142 12.24 11.14 0.25
N ASN A 143 11.49 10.08 -0.06
CA ASN A 143 11.90 8.71 0.27
C ASN A 143 12.59 8.00 -0.90
N GLU A 144 13.80 8.47 -1.22
CA GLU A 144 14.67 7.85 -2.23
C GLU A 144 14.96 6.38 -1.91
N ALA A 145 15.07 6.02 -0.64
CA ALA A 145 15.31 4.64 -0.25
C ALA A 145 14.18 3.69 -0.66
N THR A 146 12.92 4.10 -0.51
CA THR A 146 11.76 3.33 -0.96
C THR A 146 11.73 3.22 -2.48
N LYS A 147 12.04 4.31 -3.20
CA LYS A 147 12.18 4.27 -4.67
C LYS A 147 13.27 3.29 -5.10
N THR A 148 14.46 3.34 -4.50
CA THR A 148 15.57 2.43 -4.81
C THR A 148 15.19 0.99 -4.52
N LEU A 149 14.51 0.71 -3.41
CA LEU A 149 14.02 -0.63 -3.09
C LEU A 149 13.09 -1.16 -4.18
N LEU A 150 12.08 -0.37 -4.54
CA LEU A 150 11.09 -0.76 -5.53
C LEU A 150 11.75 -0.97 -6.90
N THR A 151 12.54 0.00 -7.36
CA THR A 151 13.30 -0.12 -8.61
C THR A 151 14.19 -1.37 -8.61
N GLY A 152 14.94 -1.63 -7.52
CA GLY A 152 15.80 -2.80 -7.41
C GLY A 152 15.05 -4.12 -7.48
N LEU A 153 13.87 -4.21 -6.84
CA LEU A 153 13.03 -5.41 -6.90
C LEU A 153 12.44 -5.60 -8.29
N LEU A 154 12.03 -4.53 -8.96
CA LEU A 154 11.49 -4.58 -10.32
C LEU A 154 12.53 -5.01 -11.36
N SER A 155 13.76 -4.54 -11.22
CA SER A 155 14.83 -4.87 -12.15
C SER A 155 15.46 -6.24 -11.92
N THR A 156 15.20 -6.89 -10.77
CA THR A 156 15.89 -8.15 -10.41
C THR A 156 14.95 -9.31 -10.08
N LYS A 157 13.67 -9.06 -9.78
CA LYS A 157 12.70 -10.08 -9.34
C LYS A 157 11.46 -10.06 -10.23
N LYS A 158 10.87 -11.24 -10.44
CA LYS A 158 9.54 -11.36 -11.02
C LYS A 158 8.52 -11.03 -9.93
N LEU A 159 7.63 -10.09 -10.22
CA LEU A 159 6.59 -9.68 -9.27
C LEU A 159 5.23 -10.20 -9.74
N ILE A 160 4.38 -10.53 -8.76
CA ILE A 160 2.98 -10.89 -8.97
C ILE A 160 2.15 -9.90 -8.15
N PHE A 161 1.35 -9.08 -8.84
CA PHE A 161 0.45 -8.10 -8.25
C PHE A 161 -0.92 -8.75 -8.00
N ILE A 162 -1.43 -8.65 -6.76
CA ILE A 162 -2.68 -9.29 -6.32
C ILE A 162 -3.49 -8.27 -5.53
N GLY A 163 -4.82 -8.25 -5.70
CA GLY A 163 -5.70 -7.33 -4.96
C GLY A 163 -5.47 -5.86 -5.35
N PHE A 164 -5.04 -5.65 -6.60
CA PHE A 164 -4.45 -4.40 -7.03
C PHE A 164 -5.44 -3.53 -7.81
N SER A 165 -5.71 -2.31 -7.34
CA SER A 165 -6.35 -1.26 -8.14
C SER A 165 -5.29 -0.29 -8.64
N LEU A 166 -5.20 -0.11 -9.97
CA LEU A 166 -4.30 0.85 -10.66
C LEU A 166 -4.63 2.33 -10.38
N SER A 167 -5.29 2.63 -9.26
CA SER A 167 -5.67 3.97 -8.83
C SER A 167 -4.78 4.50 -7.73
N ASP A 168 -3.80 3.72 -7.25
CA ASP A 168 -2.81 4.17 -6.27
C ASP A 168 -1.69 4.96 -6.97
N PRO A 169 -1.52 6.26 -6.67
CA PRO A 169 -0.48 7.09 -7.28
C PRO A 169 0.94 6.55 -7.08
N HIS A 170 1.24 5.86 -5.96
CA HIS A 170 2.55 5.23 -5.77
C HIS A 170 2.81 4.16 -6.81
N ILE A 171 1.78 3.44 -7.22
CA ILE A 171 1.94 2.32 -8.12
C ILE A 171 1.99 2.81 -9.56
N ASP A 172 1.28 3.89 -9.90
CA ASP A 172 1.47 4.55 -11.20
C ASP A 172 2.92 4.99 -11.38
N ILE A 173 3.53 5.61 -10.36
CA ILE A 173 4.96 5.96 -10.39
C ILE A 173 5.85 4.72 -10.55
N ILE A 174 5.53 3.64 -9.83
CA ILE A 174 6.24 2.36 -9.95
C ILE A 174 6.14 1.82 -11.38
N LEU A 175 4.95 1.80 -11.97
CA LEU A 175 4.67 1.28 -13.32
C LEU A 175 5.30 2.16 -14.40
N GLU A 176 5.27 3.49 -14.26
CA GLU A 176 5.97 4.40 -15.16
C GLU A 176 7.48 4.16 -15.14
N LYS A 177 8.05 3.98 -13.95
CA LYS A 177 9.46 3.60 -13.81
C LYS A 177 9.74 2.23 -14.43
N MET A 178 8.85 1.24 -14.28
CA MET A 178 8.99 -0.04 -14.96
C MET A 178 9.06 0.13 -16.47
N LYS A 179 8.19 0.95 -17.07
CA LYS A 179 8.23 1.22 -18.52
C LYS A 179 9.56 1.81 -18.96
N ALA A 180 10.06 2.80 -18.20
CA ALA A 180 11.35 3.44 -18.50
C ALA A 180 12.53 2.44 -18.39
N ILE A 181 12.49 1.52 -17.43
CA ILE A 181 13.52 0.48 -17.23
C ILE A 181 13.42 -0.62 -18.29
N ASN A 182 12.20 -1.04 -18.63
CA ASN A 182 11.92 -2.12 -19.56
C ASN A 182 12.24 -1.77 -21.02
N ALA A 183 12.53 -0.49 -21.33
CA ALA A 183 13.07 -0.08 -22.62
C ALA A 183 14.48 -0.67 -22.93
N GLY A 184 15.06 -1.47 -22.03
CA GLY A 184 16.36 -2.14 -22.24
C GLY A 184 16.43 -3.64 -21.92
N LEU A 185 15.60 -4.20 -21.02
CA LEU A 185 15.57 -5.64 -20.69
C LEU A 185 14.20 -6.03 -20.11
N PRO A 186 13.48 -7.05 -20.65
CA PRO A 186 12.12 -7.35 -20.20
C PRO A 186 12.12 -8.39 -19.08
N GLN A 187 12.07 -7.96 -17.83
CA GLN A 187 11.62 -8.87 -16.77
C GLN A 187 10.09 -8.85 -16.75
N SER A 188 9.46 -9.98 -17.05
CA SER A 188 7.99 -10.08 -17.05
C SER A 188 7.46 -10.08 -15.61
N HIS A 189 6.54 -9.15 -15.33
CA HIS A 189 5.72 -9.13 -14.13
C HIS A 189 4.29 -9.55 -14.47
N TYR A 190 3.54 -10.01 -13.45
CA TYR A 190 2.20 -10.56 -13.63
C TYR A 190 1.21 -9.82 -12.73
N VAL A 191 -0.02 -9.66 -13.19
CA VAL A 191 -1.12 -9.08 -12.40
C VAL A 191 -2.28 -10.06 -12.40
N LEU A 192 -2.81 -10.38 -11.22
CA LEU A 192 -4.02 -11.18 -11.07
C LEU A 192 -5.23 -10.25 -11.00
N LEU A 193 -6.14 -10.39 -11.96
CA LEU A 193 -7.34 -9.57 -12.09
C LEU A 193 -8.58 -10.42 -11.88
N ASN A 194 -9.59 -9.86 -11.19
CA ASN A 194 -10.86 -10.54 -10.93
C ASN A 194 -11.72 -10.67 -12.20
N GLU A 195 -11.54 -9.76 -13.16
CA GLU A 195 -12.15 -9.81 -14.48
C GLU A 195 -11.06 -9.64 -15.54
N VAL A 196 -11.30 -10.19 -16.73
CA VAL A 196 -10.43 -9.97 -17.89
C VAL A 196 -10.50 -8.49 -18.23
N SER A 197 -9.47 -7.74 -17.83
CA SER A 197 -9.39 -6.34 -18.16
C SER A 197 -9.11 -6.16 -19.65
N LYS A 198 -9.83 -5.22 -20.28
CA LYS A 198 -9.48 -4.73 -21.63
C LYS A 198 -8.13 -3.98 -21.64
N PHE A 199 -7.46 -3.85 -20.49
CA PHE A 199 -6.12 -3.31 -20.36
C PHE A 199 -5.11 -4.24 -21.05
N LYS A 200 -5.03 -4.00 -22.37
CA LYS A 200 -4.00 -4.31 -23.35
C LYS A 200 -2.68 -4.86 -22.77
N CYS A 201 -2.30 -6.05 -23.28
CA CYS A 201 -0.90 -6.45 -23.48
C CYS A 201 -0.03 -5.35 -24.14
N GLY A 202 -0.65 -4.35 -24.79
CA GLY A 202 -0.02 -3.19 -25.44
C GLY A 202 0.55 -2.09 -24.54
N VAL A 203 0.59 -2.25 -23.22
CA VAL A 203 1.45 -1.38 -22.38
C VAL A 203 2.86 -1.99 -22.18
N PHE A 204 2.99 -3.27 -22.52
CA PHE A 204 4.25 -4.03 -22.54
C PHE A 204 4.63 -4.51 -23.95
N GLN A 205 3.83 -4.16 -24.95
CA GLN A 205 4.10 -4.34 -26.37
C GLN A 205 4.03 -2.97 -27.02
N ASP A 206 5.13 -2.23 -26.95
CA ASP A 206 5.66 -1.39 -28.02
C ASP A 206 7.18 -1.30 -27.80
#